data_AF-A0A2E3RMB3-F1
#
_entry.id   AF-A0A2E3RMB3-F1
#
_cell.length_a   1.000
_cell.length_b   1.000
_cell.length_c   1.000
_cell.angle_alpha   90.00
_cell.angle_beta   90.00
_cell.angle_gamma   90.00
#
_symmetry.space_group_name_H-M   'P 1'
#
loop_
_entity.id
_entity.type
_entity.pdbx_description
1 polymer ?
#
loop_
_entity_poly.entity_id
_entity_poly.type
_entity_poly.pdbx_seq_one_letter_code
_entity_poly.pdbx_strand_id
1 'polypeptide(L)'
;MRPLHGPHGPLIQKDDLMSGNSFLPDDYVAKKTERRTSILNLALFSIVMVGVLTAFLFTNSQWKQVRSDEQAITTRFEQAAQQITELRELEQTRRQLMDKADLAQALVERVPRSILLAELINRMPPRLSLIEFALGSEQIKPIRRNEPSGQAGRLGNAPQRGRTVEQAAREAPARPEPTRYLISIAMTGVAPTDLDVSRYMASLNAFDLLHAVRLEVSEEKEVDGRSMRQFRITMKIDPEADIRTVDTGQWGRFPKNPMDDTVSYGQQESTARAAQESDQ
;
A
#
# COMPACT_ATOMS: atom_id res chain seq x y z
N MET A 1 15.49 41.19 101.36
CA MET A 1 15.41 41.02 102.83
C MET A 1 14.39 39.94 103.14
N ARG A 2 14.81 38.79 103.68
CA ARG A 2 13.99 37.93 104.56
C ARG A 2 13.53 38.79 105.76
N PRO A 3 12.45 38.49 106.53
CA PRO A 3 12.27 37.14 107.10
C PRO A 3 10.86 36.72 107.63
N LEU A 4 10.78 35.45 108.09
CA LEU A 4 10.13 34.90 109.32
C LEU A 4 8.62 35.18 109.61
N HIS A 5 7.85 34.41 110.39
CA HIS A 5 7.79 33.01 110.86
C HIS A 5 6.64 33.01 111.90
N GLY A 6 5.61 32.17 111.71
CA GLY A 6 4.66 31.67 112.74
C GLY A 6 3.86 32.68 113.59
N PRO A 7 3.07 32.23 114.59
CA PRO A 7 2.71 30.84 114.92
C PRO A 7 1.22 30.58 115.27
N HIS A 8 0.86 29.30 115.19
CA HIS A 8 0.00 28.48 116.09
C HIS A 8 -1.31 29.01 116.74
N GLY A 9 -2.44 28.52 116.20
CA GLY A 9 -3.54 27.78 116.88
C GLY A 9 -4.36 28.47 117.99
N PRO A 10 -5.37 27.79 118.60
CA PRO A 10 -5.97 26.49 118.24
C PRO A 10 -7.52 26.38 118.49
N LEU A 11 -8.05 25.16 118.36
CA LEU A 11 -9.28 24.56 118.97
C LEU A 11 -10.67 25.09 118.54
N ILE A 12 -11.41 24.30 117.74
CA ILE A 12 -12.37 23.23 118.12
C ILE A 12 -13.80 23.78 118.38
N GLN A 13 -14.65 23.48 117.40
CA GLN A 13 -15.94 22.80 117.52
C GLN A 13 -17.17 23.59 117.97
N LYS A 14 -18.17 23.57 117.07
CA LYS A 14 -19.54 23.20 117.42
C LYS A 14 -20.23 22.64 116.17
N ASP A 15 -20.40 21.33 116.21
CA ASP A 15 -21.44 20.60 115.50
C ASP A 15 -22.82 21.21 115.87
N ASP A 16 -23.73 21.35 114.91
CA ASP A 16 -24.94 20.53 114.87
C ASP A 16 -25.99 20.97 113.82
N LEU A 17 -26.45 19.96 113.07
CA LEU A 17 -27.83 19.69 112.67
C LEU A 17 -28.52 20.51 111.54
N MET A 18 -28.79 19.78 110.44
CA MET A 18 -30.08 19.64 109.70
C MET A 18 -29.92 19.68 108.16
N SER A 19 -29.75 18.48 107.61
CA SER A 19 -30.16 17.92 106.31
C SER A 19 -30.82 18.81 105.24
N GLY A 20 -30.25 18.79 104.02
CA GLY A 20 -30.88 19.32 102.81
C GLY A 20 -30.35 18.71 101.50
N ASN A 21 -30.84 17.52 101.13
CA ASN A 21 -30.92 16.97 99.77
C ASN A 21 -29.65 16.81 98.90
N SER A 22 -28.78 15.84 99.21
CA SER A 22 -28.06 15.10 98.16
C SER A 22 -28.14 13.59 98.42
N PHE A 23 -29.30 13.03 98.09
CA PHE A 23 -29.62 11.60 98.13
C PHE A 23 -29.22 10.90 96.82
N LEU A 24 -27.98 11.11 96.37
CA LEU A 24 -27.39 10.33 95.31
C LEU A 24 -25.99 9.90 95.78
N PRO A 25 -25.70 8.58 95.90
CA PRO A 25 -24.34 8.10 96.13
C PRO A 25 -23.41 8.69 95.06
N ASP A 26 -22.21 9.13 95.42
CA ASP A 26 -21.22 9.66 94.46
C ASP A 26 -20.97 8.70 93.27
N ASP A 27 -21.13 7.40 93.49
CA ASP A 27 -21.12 6.36 92.46
C ASP A 27 -22.15 6.55 91.33
N TYR A 28 -23.27 7.22 91.60
CA TYR A 28 -24.33 7.44 90.61
C TYR A 28 -24.00 8.59 89.65
N VAL A 29 -23.29 9.61 90.14
CA VAL A 29 -22.84 10.74 89.30
C VAL A 29 -21.58 10.33 88.52
N ALA A 30 -20.69 9.54 89.13
CA ALA A 30 -19.51 8.96 88.48
C ALA A 30 -19.89 8.00 87.34
N LYS A 31 -20.88 7.10 87.54
CA LYS A 31 -21.37 6.23 86.46
C LYS A 31 -22.04 6.98 85.32
N LYS A 32 -22.61 8.16 85.57
CA LYS A 32 -23.27 8.99 84.55
C LYS A 32 -22.28 9.82 83.73
N THR A 33 -21.18 10.28 84.32
CA THR A 33 -20.08 10.95 83.61
C THR A 33 -19.24 9.95 82.83
N GLU A 34 -18.97 8.77 83.38
CA GLU A 34 -18.23 7.69 82.70
C GLU A 34 -18.89 7.25 81.40
N ARG A 35 -20.22 7.05 81.40
CA ARG A 35 -20.98 6.74 80.16
C ARG A 35 -20.86 7.83 79.09
N ARG A 36 -20.86 9.10 79.48
CA ARG A 36 -20.75 10.23 78.53
C ARG A 36 -19.37 10.25 77.88
N THR A 37 -18.31 10.03 78.66
CA THR A 37 -16.93 9.98 78.14
C THR A 37 -16.71 8.78 77.23
N SER A 38 -17.24 7.60 77.57
CA SER A 38 -17.16 6.42 76.68
C SER A 38 -17.92 6.62 75.37
N ILE A 39 -19.11 7.23 75.41
CA ILE A 39 -19.88 7.57 74.19
C ILE A 39 -19.12 8.59 73.34
N LEU A 40 -18.51 9.60 73.97
CA LEU A 40 -17.75 10.62 73.26
C LEU A 40 -16.49 10.04 72.59
N ASN A 41 -15.78 9.13 73.25
CA ASN A 41 -14.64 8.41 72.65
C ASN A 41 -15.08 7.48 71.51
N LEU A 42 -16.21 6.78 71.66
CA LEU A 42 -16.75 5.91 70.60
C LEU A 42 -17.15 6.74 69.37
N ALA A 43 -17.79 7.89 69.59
CA ALA A 43 -18.16 8.81 68.52
C ALA A 43 -16.91 9.33 67.80
N LEU A 44 -15.88 9.77 68.54
CA LEU A 44 -14.62 10.23 67.96
C LEU A 44 -13.94 9.14 67.13
N PHE A 45 -13.90 7.91 67.65
CA PHE A 45 -13.33 6.76 66.95
C PHE A 45 -14.08 6.44 65.64
N SER A 46 -15.42 6.48 65.69
CA SER A 46 -16.24 6.23 64.50
C SER A 46 -15.98 7.25 63.39
N ILE A 47 -15.83 8.53 63.74
CA ILE A 47 -15.55 9.61 62.78
C ILE A 47 -14.20 9.40 62.11
N VAL A 48 -13.15 9.07 62.90
CA VAL A 48 -11.81 8.81 62.36
C VAL A 48 -11.83 7.59 61.44
N MET A 49 -12.51 6.51 61.84
CA MET A 49 -12.61 5.29 61.03
C MET A 49 -13.29 5.55 59.68
N VAL A 50 -14.38 6.32 59.68
CA VAL A 50 -15.05 6.75 58.44
C VAL A 50 -14.10 7.56 57.58
N GLY A 51 -13.39 8.53 58.16
CA GLY A 51 -12.41 9.36 57.44
C GLY A 51 -11.35 8.55 56.70
N VAL A 52 -10.73 7.58 57.39
CA VAL A 52 -9.71 6.69 56.80
C VAL A 52 -10.30 5.82 55.69
N LEU A 53 -11.52 5.28 55.89
CA LEU A 53 -12.20 4.48 54.86
C LEU A 53 -12.50 5.31 53.60
N THR A 54 -13.01 6.54 53.74
CA THR A 54 -13.23 7.43 52.59
C THR A 54 -11.95 7.73 51.81
N ALA A 55 -10.84 8.02 52.50
CA ALA A 55 -9.56 8.30 51.85
C ALA A 55 -9.00 7.08 51.10
N PHE A 56 -9.15 5.88 51.68
CA PHE A 56 -8.73 4.64 51.05
C PHE A 56 -9.55 4.32 49.79
N LEU A 57 -10.87 4.52 49.84
CA LEU A 57 -11.75 4.33 48.69
C LEU A 57 -11.41 5.29 47.54
N PHE A 58 -11.13 6.56 47.85
CA PHE A 58 -10.75 7.54 46.84
C PHE A 58 -9.45 7.16 46.13
N THR A 59 -8.41 6.77 46.89
CA THR A 59 -7.14 6.30 46.32
C THR A 59 -7.33 5.05 45.46
N ASN A 60 -8.11 4.06 45.93
CA ASN A 60 -8.36 2.84 45.15
C ASN A 60 -9.09 3.11 43.83
N SER A 61 -9.92 4.17 43.76
CA SER A 61 -10.61 4.56 42.53
C SER A 61 -9.65 5.11 41.46
N GLN A 62 -8.63 5.89 41.87
CA GLN A 62 -7.65 6.46 40.94
C GLN A 62 -6.80 5.38 40.24
N TRP A 63 -6.44 4.33 40.96
CA TRP A 63 -5.68 3.20 40.39
C TRP A 63 -6.49 2.37 39.39
N LYS A 64 -7.82 2.34 39.55
CA LYS A 64 -8.70 1.69 38.57
C LYS A 64 -8.78 2.50 37.28
N GLN A 65 -8.80 3.83 37.37
CA GLN A 65 -8.90 4.71 36.23
C GLN A 65 -7.63 4.68 35.35
N VAL A 66 -6.45 4.69 35.97
CA VAL A 66 -5.18 4.54 35.22
C VAL A 66 -5.11 3.19 34.51
N ARG A 67 -5.53 2.09 35.16
CA ARG A 67 -5.57 0.77 34.51
C ARG A 67 -6.58 0.68 33.37
N SER A 68 -7.74 1.33 33.51
CA SER A 68 -8.71 1.38 32.40
C SER A 68 -8.16 2.18 31.22
N ASP A 69 -7.40 3.24 31.49
CA ASP A 69 -6.77 4.05 30.45
C ASP A 69 -5.65 3.27 29.74
N GLU A 70 -4.81 2.54 30.48
CA GLU A 70 -3.79 1.63 29.90
C GLU A 70 -4.43 0.55 29.01
N GLN A 71 -5.53 -0.06 29.46
CA GLN A 71 -6.25 -1.06 28.68
C GLN A 71 -6.84 -0.44 27.40
N ALA A 72 -7.47 0.73 27.50
CA ALA A 72 -8.03 1.42 26.34
C ALA A 72 -6.95 1.81 25.33
N ILE A 73 -5.79 2.27 25.79
CA ILE A 73 -4.64 2.59 24.94
C ILE A 73 -4.11 1.32 24.27
N THR A 74 -3.98 0.22 25.01
CA THR A 74 -3.52 -1.07 24.48
C THR A 74 -4.44 -1.57 23.37
N THR A 75 -5.76 -1.55 23.59
CA THR A 75 -6.74 -1.95 22.57
C THR A 75 -6.66 -1.07 21.31
N ARG A 76 -6.45 0.24 21.46
CA ARG A 76 -6.27 1.15 20.31
C ARG A 76 -4.99 0.85 19.54
N PHE A 77 -3.89 0.51 20.22
CA PHE A 77 -2.65 0.11 19.58
C PHE A 77 -2.80 -1.23 18.84
N GLU A 78 -3.51 -2.20 19.42
CA GLU A 78 -3.81 -3.47 18.76
C GLU A 78 -4.64 -3.27 17.49
N GLN A 79 -5.68 -2.43 17.55
CA GLN A 79 -6.50 -2.09 16.38
C GLN A 79 -5.69 -1.37 15.30
N ALA A 80 -4.86 -0.39 15.69
CA ALA A 80 -3.99 0.31 14.74
C ALA A 80 -2.95 -0.63 14.12
N ALA A 81 -2.40 -1.58 14.88
CA ALA A 81 -1.46 -2.57 14.37
C ALA A 81 -2.10 -3.51 13.34
N GLN A 82 -3.36 -3.91 13.56
CA GLN A 82 -4.14 -4.68 12.58
C GLN A 82 -4.33 -3.90 11.27
N GLN A 83 -4.77 -2.64 11.36
CA GLN A 83 -4.94 -1.78 10.18
C GLN A 83 -3.63 -1.57 9.41
N ILE A 84 -2.51 -1.38 10.10
CA ILE A 84 -1.19 -1.26 9.47
C ILE A 84 -0.80 -2.55 8.76
N THR A 85 -1.17 -3.71 9.31
CA THR A 85 -0.87 -5.02 8.72
C THR A 85 -1.68 -5.23 7.44
N GLU A 86 -2.98 -4.91 7.47
CA GLU A 86 -3.84 -4.96 6.28
C GLU A 86 -3.34 -4.03 5.18
N LEU A 87 -2.98 -2.79 5.52
CA LEU A 87 -2.42 -1.83 4.55
C LEU A 87 -1.11 -2.34 3.94
N ARG A 88 -0.23 -2.96 4.73
CA ARG A 88 1.01 -3.54 4.22
C ARG A 88 0.75 -4.72 3.28
N GLU A 89 -0.22 -5.56 3.60
CA GLU A 89 -0.60 -6.67 2.73
C GLU A 89 -1.18 -6.17 1.39
N LEU A 90 -2.02 -5.15 1.43
CA LEU A 90 -2.55 -4.50 0.23
C LEU A 90 -1.45 -3.83 -0.61
N GLU A 91 -0.49 -3.15 0.03
CA GLU A 91 0.66 -2.57 -0.66
C GLU A 91 1.55 -3.64 -1.31
N GLN A 92 1.80 -4.76 -0.62
CA GLN A 92 2.54 -5.89 -1.18
C GLN A 92 1.80 -6.49 -2.38
N THR A 93 0.49 -6.70 -2.27
CA THR A 93 -0.35 -7.20 -3.37
C THR A 93 -0.31 -6.24 -4.55
N ARG A 94 -0.41 -4.92 -4.32
CA ARG A 94 -0.30 -3.91 -5.38
C ARG A 94 1.05 -3.98 -6.09
N ARG A 95 2.16 -4.12 -5.35
CA ARG A 95 3.50 -4.25 -5.93
C ARG A 95 3.59 -5.50 -6.82
N GLN A 96 3.12 -6.64 -6.33
CA GLN A 96 3.10 -7.88 -7.11
C GLN A 96 2.26 -7.77 -8.38
N LEU A 97 1.11 -7.09 -8.33
CA LEU A 97 0.27 -6.86 -9.51
C LEU A 97 0.94 -5.93 -10.52
N MET A 98 1.62 -4.88 -10.06
CA MET A 98 2.39 -3.99 -10.94
C MET A 98 3.54 -4.74 -11.62
N ASP A 99 4.31 -5.53 -10.87
CA ASP A 99 5.39 -6.35 -11.44
C ASP A 99 4.86 -7.35 -12.50
N LYS A 100 3.70 -7.95 -12.24
CA LYS A 100 3.01 -8.83 -13.20
C LYS A 100 2.50 -8.07 -14.42
N ALA A 101 2.00 -6.85 -14.25
CA ALA A 101 1.53 -6.02 -15.34
C ALA A 101 2.68 -5.58 -16.25
N ASP A 102 3.83 -5.20 -15.68
CA ASP A 102 5.04 -4.85 -16.42
C ASP A 102 5.54 -6.04 -17.26
N LEU A 103 5.55 -7.24 -16.66
CA LEU A 103 5.87 -8.47 -17.37
C LEU A 103 4.84 -8.78 -18.47
N ALA A 104 3.54 -8.67 -18.16
CA ALA A 104 2.49 -8.92 -19.13
C ALA A 104 2.56 -7.94 -20.31
N GLN A 105 2.90 -6.66 -20.07
CA GLN A 105 3.13 -5.67 -21.11
C GLN A 105 4.26 -6.10 -22.05
N ALA A 106 5.30 -6.77 -21.54
CA ALA A 106 6.37 -7.34 -22.36
C ALA A 106 5.91 -8.53 -23.21
N LEU A 107 4.89 -9.27 -22.76
CA LEU A 107 4.33 -10.44 -23.46
C LEU A 107 3.26 -10.06 -24.48
N VAL A 108 2.64 -8.88 -24.37
CA VAL A 108 1.66 -8.41 -25.35
C VAL A 108 2.37 -8.20 -26.68
N GLU A 109 2.05 -9.04 -27.66
CA GLU A 109 2.55 -8.88 -29.02
C GLU A 109 2.11 -7.51 -29.55
N ARG A 110 3.10 -6.68 -29.88
CA ARG A 110 2.85 -5.31 -30.37
C ARG A 110 2.15 -5.29 -31.73
N VAL A 111 2.40 -6.32 -32.55
CA VAL A 111 1.75 -6.49 -33.85
C VAL A 111 1.25 -7.93 -34.01
N PRO A 112 -0.06 -8.18 -33.89
CA PRO A 112 -0.63 -9.52 -34.05
C PRO A 112 -0.40 -10.09 -35.46
N ARG A 113 0.03 -11.35 -35.54
CA ARG A 113 0.35 -12.02 -36.82
C ARG A 113 -0.82 -12.08 -37.80
N SER A 114 -2.04 -12.26 -37.28
CA SER A 114 -3.26 -12.29 -38.10
C SER A 114 -3.53 -10.95 -38.79
N ILE A 115 -3.32 -9.84 -38.08
CA ILE A 115 -3.53 -8.50 -38.63
C ILE A 115 -2.43 -8.16 -39.64
N LEU A 116 -1.17 -8.53 -39.34
CA LEU A 116 -0.06 -8.40 -40.30
C LEU A 116 -0.37 -9.10 -41.61
N LEU A 117 -0.80 -10.36 -41.56
CA LEU A 117 -1.11 -11.12 -42.75
C LEU A 117 -2.30 -10.50 -43.51
N ALA A 118 -3.33 -10.05 -42.81
CA ALA A 118 -4.47 -9.37 -43.42
C ALA A 118 -4.05 -8.09 -44.15
N GLU A 119 -3.24 -7.24 -43.51
CA GLU A 119 -2.74 -6.00 -44.12
C GLU A 119 -1.85 -6.26 -45.34
N LEU A 120 -0.99 -7.29 -45.27
CA LEU A 120 -0.18 -7.71 -46.40
C LEU A 120 -1.04 -8.16 -47.58
N ILE A 121 -2.05 -9.00 -47.33
CA ILE A 121 -2.97 -9.51 -48.37
C ILE A 121 -3.81 -8.37 -48.96
N ASN A 122 -4.34 -7.47 -48.13
CA ASN A 122 -5.19 -6.36 -48.57
C ASN A 122 -4.45 -5.37 -49.48
N ARG A 123 -3.12 -5.27 -49.35
CA ARG A 123 -2.27 -4.45 -50.22
C ARG A 123 -1.81 -5.17 -51.49
N MET A 124 -2.10 -6.46 -51.65
CA MET A 124 -1.73 -7.18 -52.86
C MET A 124 -2.54 -6.68 -54.07
N PRO A 125 -1.89 -6.47 -55.23
CA PRO A 125 -2.59 -6.27 -56.48
C PRO A 125 -3.53 -7.46 -56.78
N PRO A 126 -4.69 -7.25 -57.41
CA PRO A 126 -5.71 -8.28 -57.60
C PRO A 126 -5.27 -9.49 -58.44
N ARG A 127 -4.14 -9.37 -59.16
CA ARG A 127 -3.57 -10.43 -60.00
C ARG A 127 -2.34 -11.09 -59.40
N LEU A 128 -1.91 -10.67 -58.22
CA LEU A 128 -0.77 -11.23 -57.50
C LEU A 128 -1.26 -12.33 -56.55
N SER A 129 -0.54 -13.44 -56.47
CA SER A 129 -0.83 -14.53 -55.55
C SER A 129 0.35 -14.83 -54.65
N LEU A 130 0.06 -15.15 -53.39
CA LEU A 130 1.05 -15.58 -52.40
C LEU A 130 1.13 -17.11 -52.40
N ILE A 131 2.35 -17.65 -52.42
CA ILE A 131 2.61 -19.11 -52.37
C ILE A 131 3.07 -19.51 -50.97
N GLU A 132 4.03 -18.75 -50.43
CA GLU A 132 4.67 -19.07 -49.16
C GLU A 132 4.82 -17.81 -48.32
N PHE A 133 4.55 -17.95 -47.03
CA PHE A 133 4.73 -16.91 -46.03
C PHE A 133 5.47 -17.50 -44.83
N ALA A 134 6.65 -16.98 -44.55
CA ALA A 134 7.49 -17.38 -43.43
C ALA A 134 7.72 -16.18 -42.50
N LEU A 135 7.54 -16.41 -41.20
CA LEU A 135 7.76 -15.41 -40.15
C LEU A 135 8.78 -15.94 -39.15
N GLY A 136 9.93 -15.28 -39.06
CA GLY A 136 10.99 -15.56 -38.10
C GLY A 136 10.99 -14.54 -36.97
N SER A 137 11.18 -14.99 -35.73
CA SER A 137 11.35 -14.11 -34.57
C SER A 137 12.72 -14.33 -33.93
N GLU A 138 13.54 -13.30 -33.88
CA GLU A 138 14.84 -13.32 -33.21
C GLU A 138 14.76 -12.49 -31.93
N GLN A 139 15.17 -13.06 -30.79
CA GLN A 139 15.24 -12.33 -29.53
C GLN A 139 16.43 -11.38 -29.54
N ILE A 140 16.17 -10.07 -29.51
CA ILE A 140 17.20 -9.07 -29.27
C ILE A 140 17.49 -9.10 -27.77
N LYS A 141 18.63 -9.68 -27.39
CA LYS A 141 19.19 -9.49 -26.05
C LYS A 141 19.54 -8.00 -25.91
N PRO A 142 19.05 -7.29 -24.88
CA PRO A 142 19.43 -5.90 -24.68
C PRO A 142 20.96 -5.84 -24.53
N ILE A 143 21.58 -4.99 -25.34
CA ILE A 143 23.01 -4.70 -25.26
C ILE A 143 23.22 -4.13 -23.86
N ARG A 144 23.87 -4.89 -22.98
CA ARG A 144 24.42 -4.35 -21.73
C ARG A 144 25.25 -3.14 -22.14
N ARG A 145 24.80 -1.95 -21.75
CA ARG A 145 25.58 -0.72 -21.89
C ARG A 145 26.91 -1.00 -21.19
N ASN A 146 27.98 -1.15 -21.96
CA ASN A 146 29.32 -1.35 -21.43
C ASN A 146 29.62 -0.15 -20.53
N GLU A 147 29.55 -0.35 -19.21
CA GLU A 147 30.22 0.53 -18.28
C GLU A 147 31.71 0.48 -18.64
N PRO A 148 32.39 1.63 -18.78
CA PRO A 148 33.82 1.62 -19.07
C PRO A 148 34.53 0.96 -17.89
N SER A 149 34.99 -0.27 -18.10
CA SER A 149 35.89 -0.97 -17.19
C SER A 149 37.21 -0.19 -17.13
N GLY A 150 37.30 0.72 -16.18
CA GLY A 150 38.54 1.40 -15.81
C GLY A 150 39.50 0.39 -15.16
N GLN A 151 40.33 -0.25 -15.99
CA GLN A 151 41.55 -0.91 -15.53
C GLN A 151 42.74 0.01 -15.81
N ALA A 152 43.24 0.67 -14.77
CA ALA A 152 44.67 0.95 -14.57
C ALA A 152 44.90 1.59 -13.20
N GLY A 153 45.78 1.02 -12.38
CA GLY A 153 46.42 1.74 -11.28
C GLY A 153 46.49 0.98 -9.96
N ARG A 154 47.69 0.56 -9.60
CA ARG A 154 48.06 -0.26 -8.44
C ARG A 154 48.21 0.55 -7.13
N LEU A 155 48.27 -0.21 -6.02
CA LEU A 155 48.93 0.03 -4.73
C LEU A 155 48.21 0.87 -3.65
N GLY A 156 47.92 0.23 -2.51
CA GLY A 156 47.69 0.89 -1.23
C GLY A 156 46.92 0.04 -0.22
N ASN A 157 47.61 -0.64 0.69
CA ASN A 157 47.02 -1.27 1.88
C ASN A 157 46.52 -0.19 2.85
N ALA A 158 45.21 -0.20 3.17
CA ALA A 158 44.67 0.39 4.39
C ALA A 158 43.33 -0.30 4.76
N PRO A 159 43.08 -0.69 6.03
CA PRO A 159 41.86 -1.37 6.40
C PRO A 159 40.75 -0.33 6.67
N GLN A 160 39.83 -0.16 5.72
CA GLN A 160 38.62 0.63 5.94
C GLN A 160 37.51 -0.23 6.55
N ARG A 161 37.38 -0.10 7.88
CA ARG A 161 36.07 -0.19 8.55
C ARG A 161 35.15 0.87 7.94
N GLY A 162 34.02 0.43 7.42
CA GLY A 162 32.96 1.30 6.93
C GLY A 162 32.18 0.64 5.81
N ARG A 163 31.30 -0.31 6.14
CA ARG A 163 30.24 -0.75 5.23
C ARG A 163 29.26 0.40 5.09
N THR A 164 29.48 1.27 4.10
CA THR A 164 28.49 2.24 3.67
C THR A 164 27.37 1.53 2.92
N VAL A 165 26.19 2.12 3.05
CA VAL A 165 24.86 1.69 2.56
C VAL A 165 24.81 1.43 1.04
N GLU A 166 25.89 1.74 0.29
CA GLU A 166 26.01 1.54 -1.15
C GLU A 166 26.25 0.08 -1.58
N GLN A 167 26.73 -0.80 -0.70
CA GLN A 167 26.87 -2.24 -1.03
C GLN A 167 25.52 -2.99 -0.97
N ALA A 168 24.54 -2.47 -0.22
CA ALA A 168 23.19 -3.06 -0.17
C ALA A 168 22.32 -2.67 -1.38
N ALA A 169 22.72 -1.65 -2.15
CA ALA A 169 22.06 -1.25 -3.39
C ALA A 169 22.50 -2.07 -4.62
N ARG A 170 23.54 -2.92 -4.48
CA ARG A 170 24.07 -3.78 -5.57
C ARG A 170 23.37 -5.15 -5.69
N GLU A 171 22.43 -5.46 -4.79
CA GLU A 171 21.62 -6.68 -4.81
C GLU A 171 20.12 -6.37 -4.92
N ALA A 172 19.75 -5.28 -5.60
CA ALA A 172 18.39 -5.20 -6.12
C ALA A 172 18.23 -6.31 -7.18
N PRO A 173 17.24 -7.22 -7.05
CA PRO A 173 16.99 -8.22 -8.07
C PRO A 173 16.78 -7.50 -9.40
N ALA A 174 17.62 -7.83 -10.37
CA ALA A 174 17.57 -7.26 -11.72
C ALA A 174 16.14 -7.40 -12.22
N ARG A 175 15.46 -6.25 -12.38
CA ARG A 175 14.12 -6.22 -12.98
C ARG A 175 14.25 -6.90 -14.34
N PRO A 176 13.46 -7.94 -14.63
CA PRO A 176 13.54 -8.63 -15.92
C PRO A 176 13.23 -7.63 -17.02
N GLU A 177 14.25 -7.23 -17.77
CA GLU A 177 14.07 -6.32 -18.90
C GLU A 177 13.20 -7.01 -19.96
N PRO A 178 12.19 -6.31 -20.51
CA PRO A 178 11.31 -6.88 -21.53
C PRO A 178 12.14 -7.33 -22.73
N THR A 179 12.07 -8.63 -23.06
CA THR A 179 12.77 -9.20 -24.22
C THR A 179 12.13 -8.65 -25.48
N ARG A 180 12.91 -7.92 -26.28
CA ARG A 180 12.45 -7.37 -27.57
C ARG A 180 12.65 -8.42 -28.66
N TYR A 181 11.69 -8.54 -29.56
CA TYR A 181 11.77 -9.46 -30.70
C TYR A 181 11.95 -8.68 -32.01
N LEU A 182 12.94 -9.06 -32.81
CA LEU A 182 13.04 -8.62 -34.21
C LEU A 182 12.30 -9.65 -35.06
N ILE A 183 11.26 -9.21 -35.77
CA ILE A 183 10.48 -10.11 -36.63
C ILE A 183 10.91 -9.89 -38.08
N SER A 184 11.40 -10.96 -38.71
CA SER A 184 11.69 -11.02 -40.14
C SER A 184 10.57 -11.76 -40.86
N ILE A 185 10.13 -11.21 -41.99
CA ILE A 185 9.11 -11.80 -42.84
C ILE A 185 9.75 -12.10 -44.19
N ALA A 186 9.61 -13.33 -44.65
CA ALA A 186 9.96 -13.73 -46.01
C ALA A 186 8.69 -14.24 -46.71
N MET A 187 8.42 -13.72 -47.90
CA MET A 187 7.27 -14.12 -48.69
C MET A 187 7.68 -14.49 -50.10
N THR A 188 7.08 -15.56 -50.61
CA THR A 188 7.23 -16.00 -52.00
C THR A 188 5.87 -15.94 -52.67
N GLY A 189 5.79 -15.29 -53.83
CA GLY A 189 4.56 -15.16 -54.59
C GLY A 189 4.79 -15.25 -56.09
N VAL A 190 3.70 -15.23 -56.85
CA VAL A 190 3.70 -15.18 -58.31
C VAL A 190 2.88 -13.99 -58.78
N ALA A 191 3.37 -13.34 -59.83
CA ALA A 191 2.72 -12.23 -60.50
C ALA A 191 2.72 -12.43 -62.02
N PRO A 192 1.72 -11.94 -62.77
CA PRO A 192 1.71 -12.03 -64.21
C PRO A 192 2.77 -11.14 -64.87
N THR A 193 3.09 -10.00 -64.25
CA THR A 193 4.02 -9.01 -64.78
C THR A 193 4.95 -8.46 -63.71
N ASP A 194 6.14 -8.01 -64.12
CA ASP A 194 7.10 -7.33 -63.22
C ASP A 194 6.55 -5.99 -62.67
N LEU A 195 5.64 -5.36 -63.43
CA LEU A 195 4.94 -4.16 -63.01
C LEU A 195 4.08 -4.41 -61.75
N ASP A 196 3.42 -5.56 -61.66
CA ASP A 196 2.61 -5.92 -60.49
C ASP A 196 3.50 -6.14 -59.25
N VAL A 197 4.68 -6.75 -59.42
CA VAL A 197 5.68 -6.90 -58.34
C VAL A 197 6.18 -5.53 -57.87
N SER A 198 6.50 -4.64 -58.80
CA SER A 198 6.96 -3.28 -58.50
C SER A 198 5.91 -2.45 -57.76
N ARG A 199 4.63 -2.54 -58.17
CA ARG A 199 3.52 -1.89 -57.46
C ARG A 199 3.35 -2.43 -56.05
N TYR A 200 3.45 -3.74 -55.89
CA TYR A 200 3.37 -4.36 -54.57
C TYR A 200 4.52 -3.92 -53.67
N MET A 201 5.76 -3.90 -54.18
CA MET A 201 6.92 -3.36 -53.46
C MET A 201 6.72 -1.90 -53.03
N ALA A 202 6.14 -1.06 -53.87
CA ALA A 202 5.82 0.32 -53.51
C ALA A 202 4.77 0.39 -52.38
N SER A 203 3.73 -0.45 -52.44
CA SER A 203 2.68 -0.51 -51.41
C SER A 203 3.19 -1.00 -50.05
N LEU A 204 4.19 -1.90 -50.06
CA LEU A 204 4.85 -2.41 -48.86
C LEU A 204 5.81 -1.38 -48.24
N ASN A 205 6.57 -0.65 -49.07
CA ASN A 205 7.43 0.44 -48.61
C ASN A 205 6.66 1.63 -48.02
N ALA A 206 5.41 1.83 -48.44
CA ALA A 206 4.53 2.85 -47.90
C ALA A 206 3.84 2.42 -46.59
N PHE A 207 4.20 1.29 -46.00
CA PHE A 207 3.57 0.81 -44.76
C PHE A 207 4.48 1.04 -43.56
N ASP A 208 4.02 1.88 -42.62
CA ASP A 208 4.82 2.32 -41.47
C ASP A 208 5.21 1.18 -40.50
N LEU A 209 4.51 0.03 -40.53
CA LEU A 209 4.89 -1.13 -39.71
C LEU A 209 6.11 -1.89 -40.26
N LEU A 210 6.45 -1.69 -41.53
CA LEU A 210 7.48 -2.46 -42.24
C LEU A 210 8.68 -1.57 -42.59
N HIS A 211 9.87 -2.12 -42.44
CA HIS A 211 11.10 -1.53 -42.92
C HIS A 211 11.97 -2.56 -43.61
N ALA A 212 12.99 -2.07 -44.33
CA ALA A 212 13.96 -2.91 -45.04
C ALA A 212 13.31 -3.92 -46.02
N VAL A 213 12.27 -3.50 -46.74
CA VAL A 213 11.65 -4.32 -47.79
C VAL A 213 12.62 -4.48 -48.96
N ARG A 214 12.96 -5.73 -49.29
CA ARG A 214 13.93 -6.07 -50.34
C ARG A 214 13.38 -7.20 -51.21
N LEU A 215 13.59 -7.08 -52.51
CA LEU A 215 13.35 -8.15 -53.47
C LEU A 215 14.63 -9.00 -53.58
N GLU A 216 14.55 -10.28 -53.25
CA GLU A 216 15.70 -11.20 -53.31
C GLU A 216 15.80 -11.91 -54.67
N VAL A 217 14.67 -12.37 -55.19
CA VAL A 217 14.60 -13.17 -56.43
C VAL A 217 13.40 -12.73 -57.25
N SER A 218 13.56 -12.68 -58.57
CA SER A 218 12.49 -12.43 -59.56
C SER A 218 12.76 -13.25 -60.82
N GLU A 219 12.20 -14.45 -60.87
CA GLU A 219 12.45 -15.44 -61.93
C GLU A 219 11.16 -15.78 -62.67
N GLU A 220 11.28 -16.14 -63.94
CA GLU A 220 10.15 -16.61 -64.74
C GLU A 220 9.95 -18.10 -64.50
N LYS A 221 8.72 -18.49 -64.18
CA LYS A 221 8.34 -19.88 -63.90
C LYS A 221 7.00 -20.18 -64.53
N GLU A 222 6.92 -21.35 -65.15
CA GLU A 222 5.66 -21.87 -65.66
C GLU A 222 4.82 -22.42 -64.50
N VAL A 223 3.67 -21.81 -64.26
CA VAL A 223 2.70 -22.24 -63.24
C VAL A 223 1.38 -22.44 -63.96
N ASP A 224 0.84 -23.65 -63.90
CA ASP A 224 -0.41 -24.05 -64.56
C ASP A 224 -0.45 -23.76 -66.08
N GLY A 225 0.68 -23.98 -66.77
CA GLY A 225 0.81 -23.77 -68.22
C GLY A 225 0.85 -22.31 -68.65
N ARG A 226 1.07 -21.38 -67.72
CA ARG A 226 1.27 -19.96 -67.98
C ARG A 226 2.60 -19.51 -67.41
N SER A 227 3.36 -18.75 -68.19
CA SER A 227 4.54 -18.07 -67.68
C SER A 227 4.13 -16.99 -66.68
N MET A 228 4.62 -17.11 -65.45
CA MET A 228 4.43 -16.15 -64.38
C MET A 228 5.78 -15.78 -63.76
N ARG A 229 5.88 -14.59 -63.18
CA ARG A 229 7.07 -14.16 -62.46
C ARG A 229 6.95 -14.57 -61.00
N GLN A 230 7.77 -15.54 -60.59
CA GLN A 230 7.94 -15.90 -59.19
C GLN A 230 8.89 -14.89 -58.53
N PHE A 231 8.46 -14.32 -57.42
CA PHE A 231 9.25 -13.36 -56.66
C PHE A 231 9.40 -13.80 -55.20
N ARG A 232 10.51 -13.38 -54.58
CA ARG A 232 10.74 -13.51 -53.14
C ARG A 232 11.07 -12.15 -52.55
N ILE A 233 10.30 -11.74 -51.54
CA ILE A 233 10.48 -10.47 -50.83
C ILE A 233 10.79 -10.77 -49.36
N THR A 234 11.81 -10.11 -48.83
CA THR A 234 12.16 -10.13 -47.42
C THR A 234 11.98 -8.75 -46.83
N MET A 235 11.40 -8.68 -45.64
CA MET A 235 11.12 -7.43 -44.92
C MET A 235 11.24 -7.64 -43.41
N LYS A 236 11.34 -6.56 -42.65
CA LYS A 236 11.40 -6.58 -41.19
C LYS A 236 10.30 -5.71 -40.61
N ILE A 237 9.73 -6.15 -39.49
CA ILE A 237 8.80 -5.32 -38.71
C ILE A 237 9.63 -4.35 -37.89
N ASP A 238 9.26 -3.08 -37.90
CA ASP A 238 9.89 -2.11 -36.99
C ASP A 238 9.61 -2.53 -35.53
N PRO A 239 10.65 -2.79 -34.71
CA PRO A 239 10.46 -3.13 -33.30
C PRO A 239 9.72 -2.02 -32.54
N GLU A 240 9.79 -0.79 -33.04
CA GLU A 240 9.12 0.37 -32.48
C GLU A 240 7.74 0.66 -33.08
N ALA A 241 7.20 -0.22 -33.95
CA ALA A 241 5.88 -0.03 -34.55
C ALA A 241 4.75 -0.66 -33.72
N ASP A 242 3.67 0.10 -33.51
CA ASP A 242 2.43 -0.33 -32.83
C ASP A 242 1.24 -0.31 -33.78
N ILE A 243 0.47 -1.39 -33.83
CA ILE A 243 -0.75 -1.44 -34.64
C ILE A 243 -1.85 -0.51 -34.10
N ARG A 244 -1.77 -0.11 -32.83
CA ARG A 244 -2.72 0.83 -32.20
C ARG A 244 -2.57 2.26 -32.72
N THR A 245 -1.40 2.62 -33.22
CA THR A 245 -1.10 3.95 -33.74
C THR A 245 -1.28 4.06 -35.25
N VAL A 246 -1.37 2.93 -35.95
CA VAL A 246 -1.53 2.90 -37.41
C VAL A 246 -3.00 2.80 -37.77
N ASP A 247 -3.45 3.68 -38.66
CA ASP A 247 -4.80 3.65 -39.24
C ASP A 247 -4.91 2.44 -40.18
N THR A 248 -5.25 1.28 -39.61
CA THR A 248 -5.58 0.07 -40.36
C THR A 248 -6.97 0.25 -40.96
N GLY A 249 -7.00 0.68 -42.22
CA GLY A 249 -8.14 1.33 -42.86
C GLY A 249 -9.42 0.51 -43.08
N GLN A 250 -9.77 -0.49 -42.26
CA GLN A 250 -11.10 -1.11 -42.33
C GLN A 250 -11.47 -2.11 -41.21
N TRP A 251 -10.56 -2.49 -40.32
CA TRP A 251 -10.88 -3.46 -39.28
C TRP A 251 -11.44 -2.71 -38.07
N GLY A 252 -12.77 -2.76 -37.97
CA GLY A 252 -13.56 -2.00 -37.00
C GLY A 252 -12.91 -1.90 -35.63
N ARG A 253 -12.84 -0.65 -35.15
CA ARG A 253 -12.67 -0.26 -33.75
C ARG A 253 -12.96 -1.45 -32.84
N PHE A 254 -11.94 -1.99 -32.18
CA PHE A 254 -12.14 -2.96 -31.11
C PHE A 254 -13.33 -2.46 -30.27
N PRO A 255 -14.34 -3.31 -29.99
CA PRO A 255 -15.48 -2.89 -29.20
C PRO A 255 -14.92 -2.23 -27.95
N LYS A 256 -15.35 -0.97 -27.72
CA LYS A 256 -14.99 -0.20 -26.53
C LYS A 256 -15.02 -1.14 -25.34
N ASN A 257 -13.91 -1.19 -24.62
CA ASN A 257 -13.79 -2.03 -23.44
C ASN A 257 -15.01 -1.73 -22.54
N PRO A 258 -15.88 -2.70 -22.24
CA PRO A 258 -17.13 -2.45 -21.51
C PRO A 258 -16.89 -2.04 -20.03
N MET A 259 -15.62 -1.96 -19.60
CA MET A 259 -15.21 -1.42 -18.31
C MET A 259 -14.73 0.04 -18.35
N ASP A 260 -14.72 0.70 -19.50
CA ASP A 260 -14.30 2.11 -19.63
C ASP A 260 -15.42 3.10 -19.26
N ASP A 261 -16.64 2.60 -19.05
CA ASP A 261 -17.73 3.38 -18.44
C ASP A 261 -17.52 3.45 -16.93
N THR A 262 -16.79 4.49 -16.52
CA THR A 262 -16.93 5.25 -15.27
C THR A 262 -17.69 4.53 -14.15
N VAL A 263 -16.96 3.88 -13.24
CA VAL A 263 -17.48 3.60 -11.90
C VAL A 263 -17.60 4.94 -11.17
N SER A 264 -18.76 5.60 -11.32
CA SER A 264 -19.17 6.71 -10.49
C SER A 264 -19.55 6.16 -9.12
N TYR A 265 -18.59 6.14 -8.18
CA TYR A 265 -18.90 5.91 -6.78
C TYR A 265 -19.80 7.04 -6.27
N GLY A 266 -20.93 6.63 -5.68
CA GLY A 266 -22.09 7.47 -5.39
C GLY A 266 -21.78 8.80 -4.69
N GLN A 267 -22.23 9.88 -5.32
CA GLN A 267 -22.41 11.20 -4.73
C GLN A 267 -23.90 11.47 -4.38
N GLN A 268 -24.62 10.42 -3.96
CA GLN A 268 -26.05 10.47 -3.62
C GLN A 268 -26.30 10.11 -2.15
N GLU A 269 -25.66 10.78 -1.20
CA GLU A 269 -26.13 10.74 0.20
C GLU A 269 -26.13 12.10 0.93
N SER A 270 -25.72 13.20 0.31
CA SER A 270 -25.64 14.50 1.02
C SER A 270 -26.85 15.43 0.85
N THR A 271 -27.81 15.14 -0.05
CA THR A 271 -28.98 16.02 -0.26
C THR A 271 -30.23 15.62 0.53
N ALA A 272 -30.27 14.42 1.13
CA ALA A 272 -31.43 13.98 1.91
C ALA A 272 -31.44 14.50 3.36
N ARG A 273 -30.31 14.98 3.90
CA ARG A 273 -30.25 15.52 5.27
C ARG A 273 -30.56 17.00 5.41
N ALA A 274 -30.61 17.76 4.31
CA ALA A 274 -30.91 19.20 4.37
C ALA A 274 -32.42 19.54 4.35
N ALA A 275 -33.30 18.57 4.07
CA ALA A 275 -34.75 18.79 4.03
C ALA A 275 -35.48 18.45 5.34
N GLN A 276 -34.78 17.88 6.33
CA GLN A 276 -35.39 17.43 7.59
C GLN A 276 -35.17 18.38 8.78
N GLU A 277 -34.52 19.52 8.57
CA GLU A 277 -34.22 20.50 9.64
C GLU A 277 -34.98 21.84 9.49
N SER A 278 -35.99 21.89 8.62
CA SER A 278 -36.79 23.12 8.38
C SER A 278 -38.25 23.04 8.85
N ASP A 279 -38.63 22.00 9.61
CA ASP A 279 -40.01 21.82 10.09
C ASP A 279 -40.10 21.36 11.56
N GLN A 280 -39.27 21.96 12.42
CA GLN A 280 -39.48 22.02 13.87
C GLN A 280 -39.18 23.41 14.41
#